data_AF-A0A7Y2H150-F1
#
_entry.id   AF-A0A7Y2H150-F1
#
_cell.length_a   1.000
_cell.length_b   1.000
_cell.length_c   1.000
_cell.angle_alpha   90.00
_cell.angle_beta   90.00
_cell.angle_gamma   90.00
#
_symmetry.space_group_name_H-M   'P 1'
#
loop_
_entity.id
_entity.type
_entity.pdbx_description
1 polymer ?
#
loop_
_entity_poly.entity_id
_entity_poly.type
_entity_poly.pdbx_seq_one_letter_code
_entity_poly.pdbx_strand_id
1 'polypeptide(L)'
;MIKGVHTMFYSSKAEELRTFLKDKIGFAGRDIGEGWMIFDLPEADMGVHPTEEGDKEPPSGTADISFYCDDIESTVAELKAKGVEFAKPVEDHGYGWVTYIKAPGDFSIQLYQPKY
;
A
#
# COMPACT_ATOMS: atom_id res chain seq x y z
N MET A 1 14.14 12.30 -19.73
CA MET A 1 12.80 12.72 -19.26
C MET A 1 12.15 11.53 -18.57
N ILE A 2 11.61 11.71 -17.36
CA ILE A 2 10.97 10.64 -16.55
C ILE A 2 9.59 10.29 -17.14
N LYS A 3 9.20 9.00 -17.14
CA LYS A 3 7.95 8.50 -17.77
C LYS A 3 6.87 8.02 -16.79
N GLY A 4 7.21 7.80 -15.53
CA GLY A 4 6.32 7.25 -14.51
C GLY A 4 7.11 6.77 -13.29
N VAL A 5 6.40 6.16 -12.34
CA VAL A 5 6.97 5.57 -11.12
C VAL A 5 6.90 4.04 -11.22
N HIS A 6 7.97 3.36 -10.78
CA HIS A 6 8.01 1.90 -10.69
C HIS A 6 8.17 1.50 -9.22
N THR A 7 7.09 1.00 -8.62
CA THR A 7 7.04 0.58 -7.22
C THR A 7 7.31 -0.91 -7.07
N MET A 8 8.03 -1.32 -6.03
CA MET A 8 8.38 -2.71 -5.79
C MET A 8 8.21 -3.10 -4.32
N PHE A 9 7.57 -4.24 -4.08
CA PHE A 9 7.63 -4.94 -2.79
C PHE A 9 8.68 -6.04 -2.85
N TYR A 10 9.56 -6.11 -1.85
CA TYR A 10 10.56 -7.17 -1.71
C TYR A 10 10.10 -8.17 -0.65
N SER A 11 9.46 -9.25 -1.07
CA SER A 11 8.78 -10.19 -0.17
C SER A 11 9.47 -11.55 -0.10
N SER A 12 9.56 -12.11 1.11
CA SER A 12 9.90 -13.53 1.34
C SER A 12 8.79 -14.50 0.92
N LYS A 13 7.58 -13.99 0.65
CA LYS A 13 6.39 -14.72 0.20
C LYS A 13 5.84 -14.12 -1.11
N ALA A 14 6.70 -14.00 -2.12
CA ALA A 14 6.41 -13.26 -3.35
C ALA A 14 5.16 -13.73 -4.09
N GLU A 15 4.94 -15.04 -4.24
CA GLU A 15 3.76 -15.59 -4.93
C GLU A 15 2.46 -15.31 -4.18
N GLU A 16 2.47 -15.48 -2.85
CA GLU A 16 1.32 -15.16 -2.00
C GLU A 16 0.99 -13.66 -2.06
N LEU A 17 2.01 -12.79 -2.02
CA LEU A 17 1.80 -11.35 -2.11
C LEU A 17 1.25 -10.93 -3.47
N ARG A 18 1.74 -11.50 -4.58
CA ARG A 18 1.18 -11.24 -5.92
C ARG A 18 -0.29 -11.66 -6.00
N THR A 19 -0.61 -12.85 -5.48
CA THR A 19 -2.00 -13.35 -5.43
C THR A 19 -2.88 -12.43 -4.57
N PHE A 20 -2.36 -11.97 -3.43
CA PHE A 20 -3.06 -11.03 -2.56
C PHE A 20 -3.34 -9.68 -3.26
N LEU A 21 -2.34 -9.08 -3.91
CA LEU A 21 -2.51 -7.81 -4.63
C LEU A 21 -3.51 -7.94 -5.79
N LYS A 22 -3.51 -9.08 -6.49
CA LYS A 22 -4.43 -9.35 -7.58
C LYS A 22 -5.86 -9.60 -7.09
N ASP A 23 -6.04 -10.55 -6.19
CA ASP A 23 -7.35 -11.14 -5.91
C ASP A 23 -8.03 -10.48 -4.70
N LYS A 24 -7.25 -9.96 -3.75
CA LYS A 24 -7.78 -9.33 -2.51
C LYS A 24 -7.83 -7.82 -2.63
N ILE A 25 -6.73 -7.19 -3.02
CA ILE A 25 -6.71 -5.75 -3.27
C ILE A 25 -7.46 -5.42 -4.57
N GLY A 26 -7.41 -6.31 -5.57
CA GLY A 26 -8.18 -6.17 -6.80
C GLY A 26 -7.45 -5.40 -7.90
N PHE A 27 -6.13 -5.27 -7.82
CA PHE A 27 -5.38 -4.61 -8.88
C PHE A 27 -5.39 -5.43 -10.17
N ALA A 28 -5.70 -4.75 -11.27
CA ALA A 28 -5.47 -5.27 -12.60
C ALA A 28 -3.96 -5.39 -12.87
N GLY A 29 -3.60 -6.24 -13.82
CA GLY A 29 -2.20 -6.40 -14.20
C GLY A 29 -2.01 -7.49 -15.23
N ARG A 30 -0.75 -7.71 -15.60
CA ARG A 30 -0.33 -8.71 -16.58
C ARG A 30 0.81 -9.56 -16.04
N ASP A 31 0.72 -10.86 -16.31
CA ASP A 31 1.84 -11.78 -16.11
C ASP A 31 2.83 -11.60 -17.26
N ILE A 32 4.09 -11.32 -16.96
CA ILE A 32 5.15 -11.18 -17.96
C ILE A 32 6.01 -12.45 -18.09
N GLY A 33 5.58 -13.55 -17.48
CA GLY A 33 6.24 -14.86 -17.50
C GLY A 33 6.48 -15.37 -16.08
N GLU A 34 6.33 -16.69 -15.90
CA GLU A 34 6.68 -17.41 -14.66
C GLU A 34 5.96 -16.87 -13.40
N GLY A 35 4.74 -16.32 -13.55
CA GLY A 35 3.97 -15.75 -12.45
C GLY A 35 4.51 -14.39 -11.98
N TRP A 36 5.32 -13.71 -12.79
CA TRP A 36 5.79 -12.37 -12.52
C TRP A 36 4.73 -11.35 -12.95
N MET A 37 3.95 -10.88 -11.98
CA MET A 37 2.91 -9.87 -12.23
C MET A 37 3.48 -8.46 -12.28
N ILE A 38 3.05 -7.68 -13.28
CA ILE A 38 3.11 -6.21 -13.29
C ILE A 38 1.69 -5.68 -13.12
N PHE A 39 1.44 -4.97 -12.01
CA PHE A 39 0.14 -4.39 -11.70
C PHE A 39 -0.04 -3.00 -12.32
N ASP A 40 -1.24 -2.75 -12.83
CA ASP A 40 -1.64 -1.49 -13.42
C ASP A 40 -2.26 -0.61 -12.32
N LEU A 41 -1.41 0.16 -11.64
CA LEU A 41 -1.85 1.10 -10.62
C LEU A 41 -2.62 2.26 -11.27
N PRO A 42 -3.78 2.67 -10.72
CA PRO A 42 -4.66 3.65 -11.37
C PRO A 42 -4.03 5.05 -11.41
N GLU A 43 -3.42 5.48 -10.31
CA GLU A 43 -2.74 6.76 -10.14
C GLU A 43 -1.76 6.69 -8.96
N ALA A 44 -0.95 7.74 -8.79
CA ALA A 44 0.03 7.84 -7.72
C ALA A 44 0.32 9.29 -7.35
N ASP A 45 0.40 9.54 -6.04
CA ASP A 45 0.91 10.77 -5.45
C ASP A 45 2.30 10.56 -4.87
N MET A 46 3.10 11.64 -4.84
CA MET A 46 4.44 11.63 -4.26
C MET A 46 4.58 12.74 -3.24
N GLY A 47 4.72 12.33 -1.96
CA GLY A 47 5.06 13.22 -0.86
C GLY A 47 6.53 13.09 -0.46
N VAL A 48 7.03 14.10 0.24
CA VAL A 48 8.32 14.05 0.93
C VAL A 48 8.06 14.40 2.39
N HIS A 49 8.19 13.42 3.28
CA HIS A 49 8.10 13.65 4.71
C HIS A 49 9.49 14.04 5.25
N PRO A 50 9.62 15.09 6.08
CA PRO A 50 10.88 15.37 6.76
C PRO A 50 11.22 14.23 7.73
N THR A 51 12.49 13.88 7.83
CA THR A 51 12.97 12.92 8.84
C THR A 51 13.76 13.71 9.89
N GLU A 52 13.35 13.66 11.15
CA GLU A 52 14.12 14.20 12.27
C GLU A 52 15.02 13.12 12.88
N GLU A 53 16.13 13.52 13.53
CA GLU A 53 16.97 12.58 14.27
C GLU A 53 16.22 12.08 15.52
N GLY A 54 15.73 10.83 15.48
CA GLY A 54 15.08 10.18 16.62
C GLY A 54 14.51 8.80 16.27
N ASP A 55 14.20 7.99 17.29
CA ASP A 55 13.86 6.56 17.13
C ASP A 55 12.49 6.27 16.50
N LYS A 56 11.68 7.30 16.23
CA LYS A 56 10.27 7.13 15.83
C LYS A 56 9.98 7.41 14.36
N GLU A 57 10.89 8.06 13.65
CA GLU A 57 10.73 8.38 12.23
C GLU A 57 11.61 7.45 11.38
N PRO A 58 11.20 7.13 10.14
CA PRO A 58 12.07 6.44 9.21
C PRO A 58 13.37 7.24 8.97
N PRO A 59 14.54 6.59 8.86
CA PRO A 59 15.77 7.30 8.56
C PRO A 59 15.71 7.94 7.17
N SER A 60 16.46 9.03 6.98
CA SER A 60 16.63 9.66 5.66
C SER A 60 17.08 8.64 4.61
N GLY A 61 16.46 8.70 3.42
CA GLY A 61 16.65 7.73 2.35
C GLY A 61 15.68 6.54 2.38
N THR A 62 14.80 6.46 3.39
CA THR A 62 13.70 5.50 3.37
C THR A 62 12.66 5.87 2.31
N ALA A 63 12.30 4.91 1.46
CA ALA A 63 11.16 5.00 0.57
C ALA A 63 10.06 4.07 1.09
N ASP A 64 8.82 4.54 1.04
CA ASP A 64 7.66 3.79 1.52
C ASP A 64 6.57 3.73 0.45
N ILE A 65 5.74 2.67 0.50
CA ILE A 65 4.64 2.44 -0.43
C ILE A 65 3.34 2.38 0.37
N SER A 66 2.43 3.30 0.07
CA SER A 66 1.08 3.34 0.62
C SER A 66 0.03 3.29 -0.50
N PHE A 67 -1.17 2.86 -0.16
CA PHE A 67 -2.35 2.99 -0.99
C PHE A 67 -3.25 4.08 -0.44
N TYR A 68 -4.02 4.73 -1.31
CA TYR A 68 -5.01 5.72 -0.89
C TYR A 68 -6.38 5.50 -1.55
N CYS A 69 -7.40 6.13 -0.98
CA CYS A 69 -8.78 6.02 -1.43
C CYS A 69 -9.59 7.27 -1.05
N ASP A 70 -10.74 7.45 -1.69
CA ASP A 70 -11.63 8.60 -1.44
C ASP A 70 -12.52 8.41 -0.21
N ASP A 71 -12.83 7.15 0.16
CA ASP A 71 -13.66 6.78 1.30
C ASP A 71 -13.05 5.56 2.00
N ILE A 72 -12.37 5.79 3.13
CA ILE A 72 -11.65 4.75 3.85
C ILE A 72 -12.58 3.73 4.51
N GLU A 73 -13.74 4.15 5.00
CA GLU A 73 -14.67 3.24 5.68
C GLU A 73 -15.29 2.26 4.70
N SER A 74 -15.74 2.78 3.54
CA SER A 74 -16.26 1.96 2.45
C SER A 74 -15.19 0.99 1.92
N THR A 75 -13.97 1.50 1.69
CA THR A 75 -12.84 0.70 1.18
C THR A 75 -12.44 -0.40 2.17
N VAL A 76 -12.34 -0.08 3.47
CA VAL A 76 -12.04 -1.06 4.53
C VAL A 76 -13.13 -2.13 4.60
N ALA A 77 -14.41 -1.76 4.51
CA ALA A 77 -15.51 -2.71 4.51
C ALA A 77 -15.44 -3.67 3.31
N GLU A 78 -15.18 -3.16 2.11
CA GLU A 78 -15.05 -3.97 0.90
C GLU A 78 -13.85 -4.93 0.98
N LEU A 79 -12.69 -4.44 1.42
CA LEU A 79 -11.49 -5.26 1.58
C LEU A 79 -11.67 -6.34 2.66
N LYS A 80 -12.33 -6.02 3.78
CA LYS A 80 -12.69 -7.01 4.80
C LYS A 80 -13.63 -8.08 4.25
N ALA A 81 -14.60 -7.72 3.40
CA ALA A 81 -15.47 -8.68 2.74
C ALA A 81 -14.70 -9.61 1.78
N LYS A 82 -13.58 -9.15 1.23
CA LYS A 82 -12.63 -9.97 0.46
C LYS A 82 -11.69 -10.80 1.35
N GLY A 83 -11.73 -10.64 2.68
CA GLY A 83 -10.89 -11.36 3.63
C GLY A 83 -9.53 -10.70 3.91
N VAL A 84 -9.40 -9.40 3.65
CA VAL A 84 -8.22 -8.61 4.05
C VAL A 84 -8.30 -8.29 5.54
N GLU A 85 -7.20 -8.51 6.25
CA GLU A 85 -7.06 -8.12 7.65
C GLU A 85 -6.35 -6.78 7.80
N PHE A 86 -6.67 -6.08 8.88
CA PHE A 86 -6.08 -4.78 9.23
C PHE A 86 -5.38 -4.88 10.58
N ALA A 87 -4.25 -4.18 10.73
CA ALA A 87 -3.47 -4.17 11.97
C ALA A 87 -4.04 -3.23 13.04
N LYS A 88 -4.79 -2.20 12.62
CA LYS A 88 -5.35 -1.17 13.50
C LYS A 88 -6.73 -0.72 12.99
N PRO A 89 -7.60 -0.12 13.83
CA PRO A 89 -8.77 0.62 13.34
C PRO A 89 -8.36 1.81 12.46
N VAL A 90 -9.34 2.45 11.83
CA VAL A 90 -9.13 3.73 11.14
C VAL A 90 -8.91 4.82 12.19
N GLU A 91 -7.84 5.62 12.02
CA GLU A 91 -7.41 6.66 12.95
C GLU A 91 -7.13 7.98 12.21
N ASP A 92 -7.32 9.11 12.90
CA ASP A 92 -6.99 10.43 12.36
C ASP A 92 -5.50 10.73 12.57
N HIS A 93 -4.75 10.86 11.48
CA HIS A 93 -3.31 11.18 11.52
C HIS A 93 -3.04 12.66 11.17
N GLY A 94 -4.07 13.50 11.14
CA GLY A 94 -3.98 14.92 10.80
C GLY A 94 -3.95 15.19 9.30
N TYR A 95 -3.09 14.50 8.54
CA TYR A 95 -3.03 14.62 7.07
C TYR A 95 -4.11 13.80 6.35
N GLY A 96 -4.71 12.84 7.06
CA GLY A 96 -5.63 11.87 6.48
C GLY A 96 -6.21 10.92 7.53
N TRP A 97 -7.22 10.17 7.14
CA TRP A 97 -7.67 8.99 7.88
C TRP A 97 -6.81 7.79 7.47
N VAL A 98 -6.32 7.00 8.42
CA VAL A 98 -5.30 5.98 8.15
C VAL A 98 -5.64 4.66 8.82
N THR A 99 -5.34 3.56 8.13
CA THR A 99 -5.23 2.21 8.70
C THR A 99 -4.10 1.44 8.00
N TYR A 100 -3.86 0.20 8.39
CA TYR A 100 -2.77 -0.62 7.87
C TYR A 100 -3.25 -2.01 7.49
N ILE A 101 -3.10 -2.37 6.21
CA ILE A 101 -3.39 -3.68 5.65
C ILE A 101 -2.30 -4.66 6.03
N LYS A 102 -2.68 -5.82 6.55
CA LYS A 102 -1.76 -6.97 6.70
C LYS A 102 -1.68 -7.72 5.37
N ALA A 103 -0.47 -7.92 4.86
CA ALA A 103 -0.25 -8.65 3.61
C ALA A 103 0.85 -9.73 3.74
N PRO A 104 0.85 -10.75 2.87
CA PRO A 104 1.82 -11.86 2.94
C PRO A 104 3.28 -11.41 2.88
N GLY A 105 4.11 -11.96 3.76
CA GLY A 105 5.50 -11.54 3.95
C GLY A 105 5.67 -10.54 5.10
N ASP A 106 4.71 -10.51 6.03
CA ASP A 106 4.68 -9.67 7.23
C ASP A 106 4.64 -8.16 6.92
N PHE A 107 4.08 -7.80 5.77
CA PHE A 107 3.89 -6.40 5.41
C PHE A 107 2.72 -5.78 6.18
N SER A 108 2.95 -4.55 6.61
CA SER A 108 1.93 -3.64 7.14
C SER A 108 1.84 -2.44 6.19
N ILE A 109 0.97 -2.52 5.18
CA ILE A 109 0.87 -1.53 4.11
C ILE A 109 -0.13 -0.45 4.53
N GLN A 110 0.28 0.82 4.51
CA GLN A 110 -0.63 1.92 4.83
C GLN A 110 -1.74 2.04 3.78
N LEU A 111 -2.99 2.14 4.24
CA LEU A 111 -4.14 2.59 3.46
C LEU A 111 -4.63 3.90 4.08
N TYR A 112 -4.76 4.96 3.30
CA TYR A 112 -5.24 6.24 3.83
C TYR A 112 -6.22 6.97 2.92
N GLN A 113 -7.01 7.86 3.50
CA GLN A 113 -7.83 8.84 2.78
C GLN A 113 -7.25 10.23 3.06
N PRO A 114 -6.71 10.93 2.05
CA PRO A 114 -6.18 12.28 2.23
C PRO A 114 -7.27 13.27 2.63
N LYS A 115 -6.90 14.31 3.39
CA LYS A 115 -7.79 15.41 3.81
C LYS A 115 -7.55 16.73 3.04
N TYR A 116 -6.64 16.72 2.07
CA TYR A 116 -6.22 17.90 1.30
C TYR A 116 -6.87 17.95 -0.08
#